data_AF-A0A2V2QJN5-F1
#
_entry.id   AF-A0A2V2QJN5-F1
#
_cell.length_a   1.000
_cell.length_b   1.000
_cell.length_c   1.000
_cell.angle_alpha   90.00
_cell.angle_beta   90.00
_cell.angle_gamma   90.00
#
_symmetry.space_group_name_H-M   'P 1'
#
loop_
_entity.id
_entity.type
_entity.pdbx_description
1 polymer ?
#
loop_
_entity_poly.entity_id
_entity_poly.type
_entity_poly.pdbx_seq_one_letter_code
_entity_poly.pdbx_strand_id
1 'polypeptide(L)' 'LAGARTPVTGGTFTVELEFDAEHLAAAATVVPGVAPSGERRVAYTGATMYEGIRTFKAVTTIVSAAVEEQYG' A
#
# COMPACT_ATOMS: atom_id res chain seq x y z
N LEU A 1 4.39 -17.91 -24.72
CA LEU A 1 5.44 -18.58 -23.92
C LEU A 1 5.12 -18.37 -22.45
N ALA A 2 4.83 -19.43 -21.69
CA ALA A 2 4.62 -19.35 -20.24
C ALA A 2 5.59 -20.34 -19.59
N GLY A 3 6.74 -19.86 -19.16
CA GLY A 3 7.72 -20.62 -18.39
C GLY A 3 7.52 -20.36 -16.89
N ALA A 4 7.74 -21.38 -16.06
CA ALA A 4 7.78 -21.20 -14.61
C ALA A 4 8.87 -20.19 -14.25
N ARG A 5 8.51 -19.15 -13.49
CA ARG A 5 9.44 -18.14 -12.98
C ARG A 5 9.88 -18.50 -11.57
N THR A 6 11.18 -18.53 -11.32
CA THR A 6 11.72 -18.68 -9.97
C THR A 6 11.35 -17.44 -9.15
N PRO A 7 10.86 -17.61 -7.90
CA PRO A 7 10.58 -16.48 -7.02
C PRO A 7 11.85 -15.66 -6.76
N VAL A 8 11.71 -14.34 -6.77
CA VAL A 8 12.78 -13.43 -6.32
C VAL A 8 12.78 -13.45 -4.79
N THR A 9 13.91 -13.82 -4.20
CA THR A 9 14.02 -14.05 -2.74
C THR A 9 14.58 -12.87 -1.96
N GLY A 10 15.00 -11.78 -2.64
CA GLY A 10 15.57 -10.62 -1.96
C GLY A 10 15.63 -9.37 -2.84
N GLY A 11 16.00 -8.26 -2.20
CA GLY A 11 16.04 -6.94 -2.80
C GLY A 11 15.03 -6.00 -2.16
N THR A 12 15.20 -4.70 -2.42
CA THR A 12 14.28 -3.68 -1.97
C THR A 12 13.02 -3.69 -2.85
N PHE A 13 11.84 -3.72 -2.24
CA PHE A 13 10.56 -3.73 -2.93
C PHE A 13 9.81 -2.43 -2.64
N THR A 14 9.49 -1.68 -3.69
CA THR A 14 8.61 -0.51 -3.58
C THR A 14 7.22 -0.90 -4.04
N VAL A 15 6.22 -0.56 -3.23
CA VAL A 15 4.81 -0.73 -3.53
C VAL A 15 4.18 0.64 -3.60
N GLU A 16 3.50 0.93 -4.71
CA GLU A 16 2.68 2.13 -4.88
C GLU A 16 1.20 1.75 -4.87
N LEU A 17 0.40 2.56 -4.20
CA LEU A 17 -1.02 2.37 -4.01
C LEU A 17 -1.75 3.62 -4.50
N GLU A 18 -2.81 3.44 -5.28
CA GLU A 18 -3.73 4.50 -5.67
C GLU A 18 -5.08 4.29 -4.98
N PHE A 19 -5.68 5.37 -4.51
CA PHE A 19 -6.99 5.39 -3.86
C PHE A 19 -8.02 6.20 -4.66
N ASP A 20 -9.30 5.97 -4.38
CA ASP A 20 -10.39 6.65 -5.10
C ASP A 20 -10.49 8.15 -4.77
N ALA A 21 -9.98 8.58 -3.61
CA ALA A 21 -10.00 9.96 -3.17
C ALA A 21 -8.70 10.38 -2.46
N GLU A 22 -8.38 11.66 -2.53
CA GLU A 22 -7.16 12.26 -1.93
C GLU A 22 -7.13 12.06 -0.40
N HIS A 23 -8.26 12.23 0.28
CA HIS A 23 -8.31 12.05 1.74
C HIS A 23 -8.02 10.61 2.17
N LEU A 24 -8.31 9.60 1.33
CA LEU A 24 -7.96 8.20 1.61
C LEU A 24 -6.44 7.97 1.48
N ALA A 25 -5.80 8.61 0.50
CA ALA A 25 -4.35 8.61 0.39
C ALA A 25 -3.69 9.29 1.59
N ALA A 26 -4.25 10.41 2.04
CA ALA A 26 -3.80 11.09 3.26
C ALA A 26 -3.96 10.20 4.51
N ALA A 27 -5.09 9.49 4.66
CA ALA A 27 -5.32 8.56 5.76
C ALA A 27 -4.26 7.44 5.81
N ALA A 28 -3.83 6.92 4.66
CA ALA A 28 -2.81 5.87 4.60
C ALA A 28 -1.44 6.28 5.18
N THR A 29 -1.13 7.58 5.21
CA THR A 29 0.18 8.10 5.68
C THR A 29 0.40 7.99 7.19
N VAL A 30 -0.64 7.63 7.96
CA VAL A 30 -0.46 7.31 9.40
C VAL A 30 0.30 6.01 9.62
N VAL A 31 0.38 5.15 8.61
CA VAL A 31 1.17 3.91 8.66
C VAL A 31 2.66 4.26 8.51
N PRO A 32 3.53 3.88 9.45
CA PRO A 32 4.96 4.20 9.39
C PRO A 32 5.61 3.73 8.08
N GLY A 33 6.39 4.62 7.45
CA GLY A 33 7.10 4.34 6.21
C GLY A 33 6.27 4.51 4.93
N VAL A 34 4.97 4.83 5.05
CA VAL A 34 4.11 5.20 3.92
C VAL A 34 4.19 6.70 3.69
N ALA A 35 4.51 7.10 2.47
CA ALA A 35 4.63 8.50 2.08
C ALA A 35 3.79 8.81 0.82
N PRO A 36 3.32 10.06 0.64
CA PRO A 36 2.65 10.46 -0.60
C PRO A 36 3.55 10.27 -1.83
N SER A 37 2.98 9.78 -2.92
CA SER A 37 3.62 9.71 -4.25
C SER A 37 2.80 10.36 -5.37
N GLY A 38 1.65 10.95 -5.02
CA GLY A 38 0.79 11.74 -5.91
C GLY A 38 -0.50 12.14 -5.18
N GLU A 39 -1.38 12.91 -5.84
CA GLU A 39 -2.62 13.44 -5.22
C GLU A 39 -3.51 12.36 -4.59
N ARG A 40 -3.60 11.18 -5.22
CA ARG A 40 -4.35 10.03 -4.70
C ARG A 40 -3.46 8.80 -4.48
N ARG A 41 -2.15 9.01 -4.35
CA ARG A 41 -1.17 7.90 -4.31
C ARG A 41 -0.24 7.98 -3.11
N VAL A 42 0.09 6.81 -2.58
CA VAL A 42 1.16 6.64 -1.59
C VAL A 42 2.10 5.53 -2.01
N ALA A 43 3.34 5.60 -1.56
CA ALA A 43 4.32 4.56 -1.75
C ALA A 43 5.00 4.21 -0.42
N TYR A 44 5.44 2.97 -0.32
CA TYR A 44 6.36 2.53 0.72
C TYR A 44 7.35 1.51 0.16
N THR A 45 8.45 1.37 0.87
CA THR A 45 9.55 0.50 0.49
C THR A 45 9.90 -0.45 1.63
N GLY A 46 10.01 -1.74 1.34
CA GLY A 46 10.39 -2.80 2.30
C GLY A 46 11.60 -3.59 1.84
N ALA A 47 12.32 -4.21 2.77
CA ALA A 47 13.48 -5.05 2.47
C ALA A 47 13.08 -6.46 2.02
N THR A 48 11.83 -6.86 2.29
CA THR A 48 11.26 -8.13 1.85
C THR A 48 9.79 -7.96 1.44
N MET A 49 9.29 -8.85 0.59
CA MET A 49 7.85 -8.91 0.30
C MET A 49 7.01 -9.26 1.54
N TYR A 50 7.60 -9.87 2.58
CA TYR A 50 6.91 -10.16 3.83
C TYR A 50 6.68 -8.91 4.68
N GLU A 51 7.64 -7.99 4.70
CA GLU A 51 7.42 -6.64 5.25
C GLU A 51 6.41 -5.88 4.40
N GLY A 52 6.57 -5.93 3.07
CA GLY A 52 5.68 -5.26 2.15
C GLY A 52 4.21 -5.66 2.34
N ILE A 53 3.90 -6.95 2.42
CA ILE A 53 2.52 -7.42 2.63
C ILE A 53 1.98 -7.07 4.02
N ARG A 54 2.83 -6.93 5.04
CA ARG A 54 2.39 -6.48 6.38
C ARG A 54 2.05 -4.99 6.37
N THR A 55 2.86 -4.16 5.72
CA THR A 55 2.57 -2.74 5.53
C THR A 55 1.30 -2.56 4.69
N PHE A 56 1.15 -3.30 3.59
CA PHE A 56 -0.07 -3.31 2.78
C PHE A 56 -1.32 -3.56 3.62
N LYS A 57 -1.31 -4.62 4.45
CA LYS A 57 -2.44 -4.95 5.31
C LYS A 57 -2.78 -3.83 6.28
N ALA A 58 -1.77 -3.25 6.94
CA ALA A 58 -1.97 -2.12 7.84
C ALA A 58 -2.61 -0.92 7.11
N VAL A 59 -2.10 -0.59 5.91
CA VAL A 59 -2.67 0.48 5.07
C VAL A 59 -4.13 0.19 4.75
N THR A 60 -4.45 -1.01 4.27
CA THR A 60 -5.84 -1.35 3.94
C THR A 60 -6.76 -1.28 5.15
N THR A 61 -6.31 -1.70 6.34
CA THR A 61 -7.12 -1.60 7.56
C THR A 61 -7.43 -0.14 7.92
N ILE A 62 -6.42 0.74 7.87
CA ILE A 62 -6.62 2.17 8.15
C ILE A 62 -7.55 2.80 7.12
N VAL A 63 -7.31 2.56 5.84
CA VAL A 63 -8.10 3.17 4.77
C VAL A 63 -9.54 2.66 4.80
N SER A 64 -9.76 1.37 5.04
CA SER A 64 -11.11 0.82 5.21
C SER A 64 -11.87 1.47 6.36
N ALA A 65 -11.19 1.88 7.44
CA ALA A 65 -11.81 2.61 8.55
C ALA A 65 -12.03 4.10 8.26
N ALA A 66 -11.33 4.65 7.26
CA ALA A 66 -11.44 6.05 6.83
C ALA A 66 -12.49 6.27 5.73
N VAL A 67 -12.98 5.19 5.11
CA VAL A 67 -14.13 5.26 4.20
C VAL A 67 -15.36 5.64 5.03
N GLU A 68 -16.03 6.72 4.66
CA GLU A 68 -17.32 7.09 5.26
C GLU A 68 -18.32 5.94 5.09
N GLU A 69 -18.99 5.55 6.18
CA GLU A 69 -20.10 4.60 6.12
C GLU A 69 -21.21 5.27 5.30
N GLN A 70 -21.44 4.79 4.08
CA GLN A 70 -22.58 5.25 3.29
C GLN A 70 -23.83 4.87 4.07
N TYR A 71 -24.42 5.84 4.78
CA TYR A 71 -25.77 5.73 5.32
C TYR A 71 -26.71 5.45 4.13
N GLY A 72 -27.09 4.18 3.99
CA GLY A 72 -28.19 3.72 3.16
C GLY A 72 -29.46 3.57 3.98
#